data_AF-A0A846AXC2-F1
#
_entry.id   AF-A0A846AXC2-F1
#
_cell.length_a   1.000
_cell.length_b   1.000
_cell.length_c   1.000
_cell.angle_alpha   90.00
_cell.angle_beta   90.00
_cell.angle_gamma   90.00
#
_symmetry.space_group_name_H-M   'P 1'
#
loop_
_entity.id
_entity.type
_entity.pdbx_description
1 polymer ?
#
loop_
_entity_poly.entity_id
_entity_poly.type
_entity_poly.pdbx_seq_one_letter_code
_entity_poly.pdbx_strand_id
1 'polypeptide(L)'
;MAQYNDRQQIFCLSMISAVCGLNFTTGSQPELQEIATKRTQAVLSDPDQQKLIGEWEVVWGPGIYQHDGQGLLDSNVADSAMYMAKSKDSGESDRYIIGISGTNLVSLHGWTVQNLSVSTTRLWNKGQPWHSDPEDQTTPGIRVAAGFCEGIRILFEEMQYNEQSLLEYLNHLTSSASKPLSITICGHSLGAALSPTLALSLIDRRAEWDPNEKATVWASFSSGASPGNKAFAQDYDMKLDQKTDRIWSELDYVANTWEKDMIEGTRTFYEPYIKPTALINAWVDWLLDQSISSGVEYKHVWSQQEGFNLGYNPDALSSFIQFIFDFFGLSPEEQIASSLSGVVAKTILHNLGIENQSRNLIDSLSQSLKPLIKELSEKSQLGKIALPTGEIKNIVEPYVEQIIEKLQTEKSISNIKGSKNHLRLLLSTLLDFIKYISQGFYHHWDSCVEYLEVSEFIDRTYEIIKSTS
;
A
#
# COMPACT_ATOMS: atom_id res chain seq x y z
N MET A 1 26.64 18.85 -3.59
CA MET A 1 25.38 19.00 -2.84
C MET A 1 24.26 18.57 -3.75
N ALA A 2 23.35 17.75 -3.23
CA ALA A 2 22.17 17.28 -3.93
C ALA A 2 21.27 18.47 -4.36
N GLN A 3 20.58 18.33 -5.49
CA GLN A 3 19.60 19.31 -5.96
C GLN A 3 18.32 19.26 -5.13
N TYR A 4 17.90 18.07 -4.73
CA TYR A 4 16.72 17.87 -3.89
C TYR A 4 17.03 18.14 -2.42
N ASN A 5 16.06 18.68 -1.71
CA ASN A 5 16.12 18.84 -0.26
C ASN A 5 16.00 17.48 0.46
N ASP A 6 16.25 17.44 1.77
CA ASP A 6 16.25 16.19 2.54
C ASP A 6 14.91 15.44 2.45
N ARG A 7 13.77 16.15 2.43
CA ARG A 7 12.43 15.55 2.31
C ARG A 7 12.24 14.84 0.97
N GLN A 8 12.60 15.52 -0.12
CA GLN A 8 12.58 14.97 -1.47
C GLN A 8 13.54 13.77 -1.60
N GLN A 9 14.76 13.87 -1.05
CA GLN A 9 15.74 12.78 -1.03
C GLN A 9 15.17 11.53 -0.35
N ILE A 10 14.61 11.68 0.86
CA ILE A 10 14.07 10.56 1.63
C ILE A 10 12.86 9.94 0.92
N PHE A 11 11.98 10.75 0.32
CA PHE A 11 10.90 10.22 -0.50
C PHE A 11 11.44 9.39 -1.67
N CYS A 12 12.39 9.91 -2.44
CA CYS A 12 13.02 9.18 -3.55
C CYS A 12 13.66 7.86 -3.09
N LEU A 13 14.42 7.87 -2.00
CA LEU A 13 15.01 6.68 -1.39
C LEU A 13 13.93 5.67 -0.94
N SER A 14 12.80 6.15 -0.41
CA SER A 14 11.67 5.27 -0.07
C SER A 14 11.13 4.53 -1.30
N MET A 15 11.12 5.18 -2.48
CA MET A 15 10.66 4.57 -3.73
C MET A 15 11.64 3.52 -4.27
N ILE A 16 12.94 3.66 -3.98
CA ILE A 16 13.96 2.67 -4.37
C ILE A 16 13.67 1.30 -3.72
N SER A 17 13.05 1.25 -2.54
CA SER A 17 12.70 -0.03 -1.91
C SER A 17 11.74 -0.88 -2.75
N ALA A 18 10.96 -0.27 -3.66
CA ALA A 18 9.98 -0.95 -4.52
C ALA A 18 10.57 -1.45 -5.86
N VAL A 19 11.84 -1.17 -6.17
CA VAL A 19 12.41 -1.43 -7.51
C VAL A 19 12.46 -2.89 -7.92
N CYS A 20 12.47 -3.82 -6.95
CA CYS A 20 12.37 -5.25 -7.20
C CYS A 20 10.99 -5.65 -7.77
N GLY A 21 9.91 -5.04 -7.26
CA GLY A 21 8.55 -5.31 -7.71
C GLY A 21 8.21 -4.70 -9.08
N LEU A 22 9.06 -3.81 -9.60
CA LEU A 22 8.86 -3.19 -10.91
C LEU A 22 9.02 -4.22 -12.04
N ASN A 23 8.28 -4.01 -13.13
CA ASN A 23 8.24 -4.86 -14.35
C ASN A 23 7.83 -6.33 -14.13
N PHE A 24 7.03 -6.67 -13.12
CA PHE A 24 6.61 -8.07 -12.85
C PHE A 24 7.78 -9.02 -12.76
N THR A 25 8.83 -8.58 -12.08
CA THR A 25 9.98 -9.45 -11.88
C THR A 25 9.49 -10.64 -11.07
N THR A 26 9.55 -11.81 -11.70
CA THR A 26 9.20 -13.08 -11.08
C THR A 26 10.44 -13.94 -10.94
N GLY A 27 10.49 -14.75 -9.90
CA GLY A 27 11.62 -15.60 -9.59
C GLY A 27 11.49 -16.17 -8.18
N SER A 28 12.43 -17.04 -7.82
CA SER A 28 12.65 -17.44 -6.43
C SER A 28 13.16 -16.27 -5.60
N GLN A 29 12.96 -16.34 -4.28
CA GLN A 29 13.43 -15.31 -3.35
C GLN A 29 14.91 -14.91 -3.56
N PRO A 30 15.88 -15.84 -3.74
CA PRO A 30 17.27 -15.46 -4.01
C PRO A 30 17.46 -14.71 -5.34
N GLU A 31 16.76 -15.12 -6.40
CA GLU A 31 16.82 -14.44 -7.70
C GLU A 31 16.24 -13.02 -7.60
N LEU A 32 15.11 -12.87 -6.91
CA LEU A 32 14.50 -11.57 -6.64
C LEU A 32 15.42 -10.66 -5.83
N GLN A 33 16.13 -11.23 -4.84
CA GLN A 33 17.12 -10.50 -4.04
C GLN A 33 18.33 -10.05 -4.86
N GLU A 34 18.83 -10.89 -5.77
CA GLU A 34 19.89 -10.51 -6.70
C GLU A 34 19.44 -9.36 -7.63
N ILE A 35 18.23 -9.45 -8.18
CA ILE A 35 17.66 -8.42 -9.04
C ILE A 35 17.45 -7.11 -8.26
N ALA A 36 16.92 -7.19 -7.05
CA ALA A 36 16.75 -6.04 -6.16
C ALA A 36 18.08 -5.35 -5.89
N THR A 37 19.12 -6.12 -5.58
CA THR A 37 20.48 -5.64 -5.33
C THR A 37 21.02 -4.92 -6.57
N LYS A 38 20.94 -5.56 -7.74
CA LYS A 38 21.42 -4.97 -9.01
C LYS A 38 20.71 -3.66 -9.34
N ARG A 39 19.38 -3.62 -9.23
CA ARG A 39 18.58 -2.42 -9.55
C ARG A 39 18.83 -1.29 -8.56
N THR A 40 18.85 -1.59 -7.26
CA THR A 40 19.15 -0.60 -6.21
C THR A 40 20.54 0.00 -6.41
N GLN A 41 21.55 -0.84 -6.65
CA GLN A 41 22.92 -0.40 -6.94
C GLN A 41 22.97 0.47 -8.20
N ALA A 42 22.27 0.08 -9.27
CA ALA A 42 22.25 0.82 -10.53
C ALA A 42 21.63 2.21 -10.36
N VAL A 43 20.52 2.33 -9.63
CA VAL A 43 19.88 3.63 -9.34
C VAL A 43 20.79 4.52 -8.50
N LEU A 44 21.37 4.01 -7.41
CA LEU A 44 22.22 4.80 -6.51
C LEU A 44 23.60 5.15 -7.10
N SER A 45 24.04 4.42 -8.12
CA SER A 45 25.32 4.68 -8.81
C SER A 45 25.18 5.53 -10.08
N ASP A 46 23.95 5.82 -10.52
CA ASP A 46 23.72 6.66 -11.70
C ASP A 46 24.10 8.12 -11.41
N PRO A 47 25.00 8.74 -12.21
CA PRO A 47 25.47 10.10 -11.94
C PRO A 47 24.38 11.16 -11.96
N ASP A 48 23.31 10.97 -12.73
CA ASP A 48 22.20 11.93 -12.78
C ASP A 48 21.31 11.78 -11.55
N GLN A 49 21.05 10.54 -11.10
CA GLN A 49 20.40 10.30 -9.81
C GLN A 49 21.20 10.88 -8.64
N GLN A 50 22.53 10.73 -8.63
CA GLN A 50 23.38 11.31 -7.58
C GLN A 50 23.34 12.85 -7.56
N LYS A 51 23.15 13.52 -8.70
CA LYS A 51 22.93 14.98 -8.72
C LYS A 51 21.61 15.34 -8.02
N LEU A 52 20.57 14.54 -8.20
CA LEU A 52 19.26 14.77 -7.59
C LEU A 52 19.31 14.50 -6.08
N ILE A 53 19.73 13.30 -5.68
CA ILE A 53 19.57 12.83 -4.29
C ILE A 53 20.85 12.79 -3.46
N GLY A 54 21.99 13.14 -4.05
CA GLY A 54 23.31 12.99 -3.41
C GLY A 54 23.86 11.58 -3.51
N GLU A 55 25.03 11.36 -2.92
CA GLU A 55 25.69 10.06 -2.92
C GLU A 55 25.25 9.20 -1.74
N TRP A 56 24.68 8.04 -2.04
CA TRP A 56 24.25 7.04 -1.07
C TRP A 56 24.85 5.68 -1.38
N GLU A 57 25.14 4.90 -0.35
CA GLU A 57 25.63 3.53 -0.47
C GLU A 57 24.70 2.57 0.28
N VAL A 58 24.36 1.43 -0.32
CA VAL A 58 23.64 0.37 0.38
C VAL A 58 24.58 -0.26 1.40
N VAL A 59 24.14 -0.35 2.64
CA VAL A 59 24.94 -0.90 3.76
C VAL A 59 24.32 -2.15 4.39
N TRP A 60 23.04 -2.39 4.14
CA TRP A 60 22.33 -3.62 4.48
C TRP A 60 21.19 -3.85 3.48
N GLY A 61 20.95 -5.10 3.08
CA GLY A 61 19.93 -5.44 2.10
C GLY A 61 20.32 -5.13 0.64
N PRO A 62 19.34 -5.11 -0.30
CA PRO A 62 17.92 -5.38 -0.06
C PRO A 62 17.67 -6.82 0.42
N GLY A 63 16.98 -6.99 1.55
CA GLY A 63 16.41 -8.26 1.96
C GLY A 63 15.03 -8.41 1.33
N ILE A 64 14.74 -9.58 0.76
CA ILE A 64 13.46 -9.88 0.12
C ILE A 64 12.70 -10.91 0.95
N TYR A 65 11.42 -10.63 1.19
CA TYR A 65 10.46 -11.63 1.63
C TYR A 65 9.59 -12.06 0.46
N GLN A 66 9.43 -13.37 0.32
CA GLN A 66 8.52 -14.02 -0.62
C GLN A 66 7.86 -15.16 0.15
N HIS A 67 6.54 -15.18 0.17
CA HIS A 67 5.77 -16.21 0.87
C HIS A 67 5.91 -17.56 0.15
N ASP A 68 6.43 -18.56 0.86
CA ASP A 68 6.64 -19.93 0.39
C ASP A 68 5.51 -20.86 0.89
N GLY A 69 4.28 -20.61 0.44
CA GLY A 69 3.14 -21.47 0.79
C GLY A 69 3.04 -22.71 -0.09
N GLN A 70 3.02 -23.93 0.47
CA GLN A 70 2.75 -25.15 -0.31
C GLN A 70 1.42 -25.04 -1.11
N GLY A 71 1.50 -24.91 -2.44
CA GLY A 71 0.35 -24.95 -3.36
C GLY A 71 -0.02 -23.60 -4.00
N LEU A 72 -1.32 -23.28 -4.10
CA LEU A 72 -1.89 -22.07 -4.75
C LEU A 72 -1.52 -20.72 -4.08
N LEU A 73 -0.55 -20.73 -3.17
CA LEU A 73 -0.05 -19.60 -2.36
C LEU A 73 1.44 -19.31 -2.58
N ASP A 74 2.13 -20.06 -3.44
CA ASP A 74 3.48 -19.71 -3.88
C ASP A 74 3.44 -18.32 -4.54
N SER A 75 4.07 -17.35 -3.89
CA SER A 75 4.35 -16.08 -4.52
C SER A 75 5.59 -16.27 -5.39
N ASN A 76 5.50 -15.89 -6.66
CA ASN A 76 6.66 -15.83 -7.54
C ASN A 76 7.19 -14.39 -7.67
N VAL A 77 6.72 -13.46 -6.84
CA VAL A 77 7.15 -12.04 -6.80
C VAL A 77 7.66 -11.68 -5.40
N ALA A 78 8.25 -10.48 -5.26
CA ALA A 78 8.63 -9.96 -3.95
C ALA A 78 7.38 -9.44 -3.22
N ASP A 79 7.10 -10.01 -2.04
CA ASP A 79 5.96 -9.62 -1.20
C ASP A 79 6.31 -8.47 -0.25
N SER A 80 7.59 -8.31 0.08
CA SER A 80 8.13 -7.13 0.75
C SER A 80 9.63 -7.05 0.51
N ALA A 81 10.18 -5.84 0.50
CA ALA A 81 11.61 -5.62 0.52
C ALA A 81 12.00 -4.57 1.56
N MET A 82 13.18 -4.72 2.14
CA MET A 82 13.77 -3.74 3.03
C MET A 82 15.25 -3.59 2.74
N TYR A 83 15.75 -2.36 2.73
CA TYR A 83 17.17 -2.08 2.60
C TYR A 83 17.56 -0.89 3.48
N MET A 84 18.86 -0.76 3.76
CA MET A 84 19.43 0.38 4.45
C MET A 84 20.51 1.02 3.58
N ALA A 85 20.50 2.34 3.47
CA ALA A 85 21.55 3.09 2.81
C ALA A 85 22.14 4.18 3.70
N LYS A 86 23.42 4.45 3.53
CA LYS A 86 24.18 5.49 4.22
C LYS A 86 24.48 6.64 3.25
N SER A 87 24.29 7.87 3.71
CA SER A 87 24.73 9.05 2.97
C SER A 87 26.25 9.17 3.05
N LYS A 88 26.92 9.39 1.91
CA LYS A 88 28.37 9.69 1.89
C LYS A 88 28.69 11.11 2.32
N ASP A 89 27.69 11.99 2.35
CA ASP A 89 27.81 13.33 2.90
C ASP A 89 27.89 13.24 4.43
N SER A 90 29.12 13.08 4.93
CA SER A 90 29.40 12.96 6.36
C SER A 90 29.46 14.35 7.02
N GLY A 91 28.41 14.69 7.77
CA GLY A 91 28.38 15.86 8.65
C GLY A 91 28.85 15.54 10.07
N GLU A 92 28.26 16.22 11.05
CA GLU A 92 28.44 15.95 12.47
C GLU A 92 27.81 14.61 12.91
N SER A 93 26.84 14.10 12.15
CA SER A 93 26.21 12.80 12.32
C SER A 93 26.25 11.99 11.03
N ASP A 94 26.37 10.66 11.14
CA ASP A 94 26.20 9.78 9.98
C ASP A 94 24.71 9.55 9.73
N ARG A 95 24.27 9.77 8.49
CA ARG A 95 22.85 9.67 8.09
C ARG A 95 22.59 8.34 7.38
N TYR A 96 21.54 7.68 7.80
CA TYR A 96 21.06 6.42 7.25
C TYR A 96 19.56 6.49 6.97
N ILE A 97 19.12 5.76 5.96
CA ILE A 97 17.72 5.49 5.70
C ILE A 97 17.47 3.98 5.74
N ILE A 98 16.29 3.58 6.20
CA ILE A 98 15.76 2.23 6.03
C ILE A 98 14.53 2.34 5.13
N GLY A 99 14.65 1.90 3.88
CA GLY A 99 13.58 1.91 2.90
C GLY A 99 12.78 0.61 2.94
N ILE A 100 11.46 0.71 3.11
CA ILE A 100 10.53 -0.43 3.17
C ILE A 100 9.56 -0.35 1.99
N SER A 101 9.49 -1.42 1.21
CA SER A 101 8.38 -1.66 0.30
C SER A 101 7.49 -2.79 0.82
N GLY A 102 6.19 -2.57 0.71
CA GLY A 102 5.24 -3.66 0.77
C GLY A 102 5.12 -4.41 -0.56
N THR A 103 4.11 -5.26 -0.65
CA THR A 103 3.87 -6.13 -1.82
C THR A 103 3.84 -5.35 -3.12
N ASN A 104 4.21 -6.04 -4.21
CA ASN A 104 4.13 -5.57 -5.58
C ASN A 104 2.94 -4.60 -5.81
N LEU A 105 3.23 -3.39 -6.31
CA LEU A 105 2.28 -2.27 -6.55
C LEU A 105 1.06 -2.67 -7.42
N VAL A 106 1.19 -3.79 -8.12
CA VAL A 106 0.17 -4.48 -8.91
C VAL A 106 -1.02 -4.96 -8.08
N SER A 107 -0.77 -5.39 -6.84
CA SER A 107 -1.80 -5.91 -5.94
C SER A 107 -2.20 -4.88 -4.88
N LEU A 108 -1.66 -3.65 -4.93
CA LEU A 108 -1.69 -2.65 -3.85
C LEU A 108 -3.06 -2.47 -3.22
N HIS A 109 -4.12 -2.32 -4.03
CA HIS A 109 -5.49 -2.20 -3.53
C HIS A 109 -6.09 -3.54 -3.11
N GLY A 110 -5.77 -4.60 -3.86
CA GLY A 110 -6.12 -5.96 -3.52
C GLY A 110 -5.42 -6.49 -2.26
N TRP A 111 -4.39 -5.83 -1.77
CA TRP A 111 -3.58 -6.28 -0.66
C TRP A 111 -3.78 -5.37 0.57
N THR A 112 -3.70 -4.04 0.41
CA THR A 112 -3.89 -3.07 1.49
C THR A 112 -5.27 -3.22 2.11
N VAL A 113 -6.27 -3.40 1.27
CA VAL A 113 -7.64 -3.46 1.76
C VAL A 113 -8.10 -4.90 2.00
N GLN A 114 -7.52 -5.90 1.32
CA GLN A 114 -8.01 -7.29 1.43
C GLN A 114 -7.21 -8.20 2.39
N ASN A 115 -5.97 -7.87 2.75
CA ASN A 115 -5.09 -8.77 3.51
C ASN A 115 -4.44 -8.14 4.76
N LEU A 116 -4.62 -6.84 5.01
CA LEU A 116 -4.10 -6.19 6.22
C LEU A 116 -4.73 -6.70 7.52
N SER A 117 -5.71 -7.61 7.45
CA SER A 117 -6.38 -8.24 8.59
C SER A 117 -6.75 -7.20 9.64
N VAL A 118 -7.37 -6.10 9.20
CA VAL A 118 -7.66 -4.93 10.04
C VAL A 118 -8.90 -5.11 10.90
N SER A 119 -9.72 -6.11 10.56
CA SER A 119 -10.84 -6.59 11.38
C SER A 119 -10.39 -7.32 12.65
N THR A 120 -9.09 -7.57 12.82
CA THR A 120 -8.51 -8.07 14.06
C THR A 120 -7.24 -7.29 14.39
N THR A 121 -6.83 -7.34 15.67
CA THR A 121 -5.66 -6.61 16.16
C THR A 121 -4.82 -7.49 17.08
N ARG A 122 -3.61 -7.05 17.39
CA ARG A 122 -2.79 -7.65 18.45
C ARG A 122 -2.35 -6.57 19.44
N LEU A 123 -2.17 -6.97 20.70
CA LEU A 123 -1.59 -6.10 21.72
C LEU A 123 -0.15 -5.73 21.35
N TRP A 124 0.23 -4.51 21.66
CA TRP A 124 1.59 -4.04 21.51
C TRP A 124 2.48 -4.55 22.63
N ASN A 125 3.14 -5.68 22.39
CA ASN A 125 4.02 -6.32 23.35
C ASN A 125 5.46 -5.77 23.25
N LYS A 126 5.67 -4.54 23.73
CA LYS A 126 6.99 -3.88 23.80
C LYS A 126 7.75 -3.89 22.46
N GLY A 127 7.06 -3.48 21.38
CA GLY A 127 7.63 -3.52 20.03
C GLY A 127 7.53 -4.88 19.32
N GLN A 128 6.96 -5.91 19.95
CA GLN A 128 6.83 -7.26 19.37
C GLN A 128 5.37 -7.77 19.36
N PRO A 129 4.42 -7.06 18.72
CA PRO A 129 2.99 -7.43 18.78
C PRO A 129 2.65 -8.81 18.23
N TRP A 130 3.50 -9.41 17.40
CA TRP A 130 3.31 -10.79 16.89
C TRP A 130 3.48 -11.87 17.97
N HIS A 131 4.15 -11.56 19.09
CA HIS A 131 4.23 -12.44 20.26
C HIS A 131 2.98 -12.37 21.16
N SER A 132 2.03 -11.47 20.90
CA SER A 132 0.74 -11.48 21.58
C SER A 132 -0.21 -12.53 21.02
N ASP A 133 -1.08 -13.03 21.88
CA ASP A 133 -2.13 -13.99 21.53
C ASP A 133 -3.03 -13.42 20.42
N PRO A 134 -3.09 -14.06 19.23
CA PRO A 134 -3.94 -13.60 18.14
C PRO A 134 -5.44 -13.68 18.45
N GLU A 135 -5.86 -14.52 19.40
CA GLU A 135 -7.27 -14.67 19.78
C GLU A 135 -7.73 -13.64 20.82
N ASP A 136 -6.77 -12.96 21.48
CA ASP A 136 -7.11 -11.83 22.33
C ASP A 136 -7.47 -10.62 21.47
N GLN A 137 -8.76 -10.29 21.45
CA GLN A 137 -9.32 -9.07 20.86
C GLN A 137 -9.93 -8.11 21.91
N THR A 138 -9.83 -8.43 23.21
CA THR A 138 -10.62 -7.76 24.26
C THR A 138 -9.78 -7.01 25.29
N THR A 139 -8.51 -7.39 25.50
CA THR A 139 -7.66 -6.73 26.49
C THR A 139 -7.41 -5.26 26.12
N PRO A 140 -7.74 -4.29 26.99
CA PRO A 140 -7.47 -2.89 26.69
C PRO A 140 -5.97 -2.61 26.58
N GLY A 141 -5.58 -1.74 25.64
CA GLY A 141 -4.18 -1.33 25.51
C GLY A 141 -3.85 -0.75 24.13
N ILE A 142 -2.55 -0.56 23.91
CA ILE A 142 -1.99 -0.23 22.61
C ILE A 142 -2.20 -1.44 21.69
N ARG A 143 -2.87 -1.26 20.55
CA ARG A 143 -3.14 -2.32 19.58
C ARG A 143 -2.79 -1.91 18.16
N VAL A 144 -2.32 -2.89 17.39
CA VAL A 144 -1.94 -2.75 15.97
C VAL A 144 -2.74 -3.77 15.16
N ALA A 145 -3.12 -3.42 13.93
CA ALA A 145 -3.85 -4.33 13.05
C ALA A 145 -3.05 -5.62 12.82
N ALA A 146 -3.72 -6.78 12.77
CA ALA A 146 -3.02 -8.06 12.71
C ALA A 146 -2.10 -8.21 11.50
N GLY A 147 -2.46 -7.66 10.33
CA GLY A 147 -1.61 -7.70 9.14
C GLY A 147 -0.39 -6.80 9.23
N PHE A 148 -0.46 -5.67 9.93
CA PHE A 148 0.74 -4.86 10.22
C PHE A 148 1.64 -5.54 11.25
N CYS A 149 1.07 -6.24 12.24
CA CYS A 149 1.84 -7.07 13.17
C CYS A 149 2.66 -8.13 12.42
N GLU A 150 2.03 -8.79 11.45
CA GLU A 150 2.67 -9.79 10.60
C GLU A 150 3.75 -9.17 9.71
N GLY A 151 3.45 -8.02 9.09
CA GLY A 151 4.45 -7.28 8.31
C GLY A 151 5.69 -6.94 9.13
N ILE A 152 5.53 -6.45 10.36
CA ILE A 152 6.68 -6.15 11.23
C ILE A 152 7.42 -7.41 11.68
N ARG A 153 6.71 -8.52 11.92
CA ARG A 153 7.34 -9.82 12.20
C ARG A 153 8.26 -10.23 11.06
N ILE A 154 7.77 -10.16 9.81
CA ILE A 154 8.55 -10.47 8.61
C ILE A 154 9.82 -9.59 8.55
N LEU A 155 9.70 -8.28 8.76
CA LEU A 155 10.84 -7.36 8.71
C LEU A 155 11.91 -7.67 9.76
N PHE A 156 11.54 -8.15 10.96
CA PHE A 156 12.51 -8.45 12.03
C PHE A 156 13.03 -9.88 12.03
N GLU A 157 12.18 -10.87 11.75
CA GLU A 157 12.47 -12.28 12.02
C GLU A 157 12.77 -13.09 10.75
N GLU A 158 12.26 -12.67 9.59
CA GLU A 158 12.40 -13.43 8.34
C GLU A 158 13.31 -12.75 7.33
N MET A 159 13.35 -11.42 7.30
CA MET A 159 14.26 -10.71 6.41
C MET A 159 15.69 -10.75 6.94
N GLN A 160 16.57 -11.29 6.12
CA GLN A 160 18.01 -11.34 6.37
C GLN A 160 18.78 -10.93 5.13
N TYR A 161 19.95 -10.34 5.34
CA TYR A 161 20.91 -10.07 4.29
C TYR A 161 22.29 -10.49 4.76
N ASN A 162 22.98 -11.32 3.96
CA ASN A 162 24.25 -11.96 4.36
C ASN A 162 24.17 -12.64 5.74
N GLU A 163 23.09 -13.40 5.97
CA GLU A 163 22.81 -14.13 7.23
C GLU A 163 22.67 -13.22 8.46
N GLN A 164 22.46 -11.92 8.27
CA GLN A 164 22.30 -10.94 9.33
C GLN A 164 20.92 -10.28 9.28
N SER A 165 20.22 -10.29 10.41
CA SER A 165 18.97 -9.54 10.62
C SER A 165 19.23 -8.03 10.74
N LEU A 166 18.17 -7.23 10.61
CA LEU A 166 18.27 -5.77 10.80
C LEU A 166 18.78 -5.40 12.21
N LEU A 167 18.30 -6.06 13.28
CA LEU A 167 18.69 -5.73 14.64
C LEU A 167 20.16 -6.06 14.93
N GLU A 168 20.65 -7.19 14.42
CA GLU A 168 22.07 -7.55 14.54
C GLU A 168 22.95 -6.54 13.81
N TYR A 169 22.52 -6.09 12.61
CA TYR A 169 23.23 -5.06 11.87
C TYR A 169 23.26 -3.72 12.63
N LEU A 170 22.10 -3.28 13.12
CA LEU A 170 21.97 -2.05 13.90
C LEU A 170 22.80 -2.09 15.19
N ASN A 171 22.83 -3.23 15.88
CA ASN A 171 23.67 -3.43 17.07
C ASN A 171 25.17 -3.28 16.76
N HIS A 172 25.63 -3.88 15.65
CA HIS A 172 27.01 -3.74 15.21
C HIS A 172 27.33 -2.28 14.82
N LEU A 173 26.41 -1.64 14.10
CA LEU A 173 26.53 -0.26 13.64
C LEU A 173 26.66 0.71 14.82
N THR A 174 25.77 0.64 15.81
CA THR A 174 25.80 1.53 16.98
C THR A 174 27.01 1.23 17.88
N SER A 175 27.41 -0.03 18.03
CA SER A 175 28.58 -0.40 18.82
C SER A 175 29.88 0.18 18.25
N SER A 176 30.01 0.17 16.91
CA SER A 176 31.20 0.65 16.20
C SER A 176 31.18 2.15 15.84
N ALA A 177 30.02 2.80 15.93
CA ALA A 177 29.87 4.20 15.56
C ALA A 177 30.77 5.14 16.38
N SER A 178 31.54 5.97 15.68
CA SER A 178 32.36 7.05 16.25
C SER A 178 31.64 8.40 16.29
N LYS A 179 30.52 8.53 15.58
CA LYS A 179 29.66 9.71 15.52
C LYS A 179 28.22 9.35 15.92
N PRO A 180 27.40 10.33 16.33
CA PRO A 180 25.95 10.14 16.42
C PRO A 180 25.38 9.66 15.08
N LEU A 181 24.35 8.83 15.16
CA LEU A 181 23.67 8.27 13.99
C LEU A 181 22.27 8.88 13.86
N SER A 182 21.86 9.19 12.63
CA SER A 182 20.48 9.53 12.29
C SER A 182 19.93 8.44 11.39
N ILE A 183 18.89 7.74 11.84
CA ILE A 183 18.28 6.63 11.10
C ILE A 183 16.83 7.00 10.78
N THR A 184 16.53 7.22 9.50
CA THR A 184 15.18 7.52 9.04
C THR A 184 14.53 6.29 8.44
N ILE A 185 13.42 5.83 9.01
CA ILE A 185 12.61 4.75 8.44
C ILE A 185 11.61 5.37 7.46
N CYS A 186 11.58 4.88 6.24
CA CYS A 186 10.74 5.41 5.18
C CYS A 186 10.13 4.31 4.31
N GLY A 187 8.98 4.63 3.72
CA GLY A 187 8.28 3.74 2.82
C GLY A 187 7.05 4.42 2.23
N HIS A 188 6.48 3.78 1.22
CA HIS A 188 5.28 4.21 0.52
C HIS A 188 4.15 3.19 0.69
N SER A 189 2.89 3.63 0.71
CA SER A 189 1.71 2.76 0.78
C SER A 189 1.73 1.82 1.99
N LEU A 190 1.75 0.49 1.81
CA LEU A 190 2.01 -0.44 2.91
C LEU A 190 3.30 -0.11 3.65
N GLY A 191 4.40 0.12 2.90
CA GLY A 191 5.68 0.48 3.50
C GLY A 191 5.56 1.71 4.38
N ALA A 192 4.64 2.61 4.07
CA ALA A 192 4.35 3.80 4.87
C ALA A 192 3.54 3.54 6.15
N ALA A 193 2.75 2.47 6.22
CA ALA A 193 2.11 2.03 7.47
C ALA A 193 3.07 1.18 8.33
N LEU A 194 3.96 0.40 7.70
CA LEU A 194 5.01 -0.35 8.40
C LEU A 194 6.11 0.56 8.94
N SER A 195 6.47 1.64 8.24
CA SER A 195 7.53 2.57 8.64
C SER A 195 7.38 3.14 10.06
N PRO A 196 6.25 3.78 10.43
CA PRO A 196 6.05 4.28 11.79
C PRO A 196 5.96 3.13 12.81
N THR A 197 5.42 1.98 12.43
CA THR A 197 5.33 0.82 13.31
C THR A 197 6.72 0.22 13.61
N LEU A 198 7.60 0.14 12.60
CA LEU A 198 8.99 -0.28 12.76
C LEU A 198 9.76 0.73 13.60
N ALA A 199 9.60 2.02 13.34
CA ALA A 199 10.27 3.08 14.11
C ALA A 199 9.92 3.00 15.60
N LEU A 200 8.64 2.83 15.93
CA LEU A 200 8.20 2.67 17.33
C LEU A 200 8.74 1.36 17.95
N SER A 201 8.72 0.26 17.20
CA SER A 201 9.30 -1.01 17.66
C SER A 201 10.80 -0.88 17.96
N LEU A 202 11.58 -0.21 17.11
CA LEU A 202 13.00 0.05 17.35
C LEU A 202 13.23 0.91 18.59
N ILE A 203 12.36 1.89 18.89
CA ILE A 203 12.44 2.67 20.12
C ILE A 203 12.19 1.79 21.35
N ASP A 204 11.13 0.97 21.32
CA ASP A 204 10.77 0.12 22.46
C ASP A 204 11.79 -1.00 22.70
N ARG A 205 12.50 -1.41 21.64
CA ARG A 205 13.53 -2.45 21.65
C ARG A 205 14.94 -1.87 21.67
N ARG A 206 15.10 -0.58 22.01
CA ARG A 206 16.40 0.11 21.97
C ARG A 206 17.51 -0.59 22.76
N ALA A 207 17.18 -1.20 23.89
CA ALA A 207 18.15 -1.95 24.69
C ALA A 207 18.79 -3.14 23.94
N GLU A 208 18.15 -3.67 22.88
CA GLU A 208 18.67 -4.77 22.07
C GLU A 208 19.72 -4.32 21.06
N TRP A 209 19.63 -3.09 20.54
CA TRP A 209 20.43 -2.64 19.39
C TRP A 209 21.17 -1.31 19.56
N ASP A 210 20.78 -0.46 20.52
CA ASP A 210 21.45 0.81 20.81
C ASP A 210 21.46 1.11 22.32
N PRO A 211 22.12 0.26 23.14
CA PRO A 211 22.13 0.42 24.60
C PRO A 211 22.87 1.68 25.07
N ASN A 212 23.64 2.33 24.19
CA ASN A 212 24.38 3.56 24.48
C ASN A 212 23.75 4.81 23.86
N GLU A 213 22.53 4.70 23.32
CA GLU A 213 21.74 5.80 22.77
C GLU A 213 22.49 6.64 21.70
N LYS A 214 23.27 5.99 20.83
CA LYS A 214 24.01 6.68 19.77
C LYS A 214 23.14 7.07 18.59
N ALA A 215 21.97 6.43 18.41
CA ALA A 215 21.11 6.62 17.26
C ALA A 215 19.85 7.41 17.58
N THR A 216 19.57 8.42 16.76
CA THR A 216 18.26 9.08 16.70
C THR A 216 17.42 8.42 15.61
N VAL A 217 16.20 8.00 15.97
CA VAL A 217 15.25 7.36 15.07
C VAL A 217 14.26 8.40 14.56
N TRP A 218 14.08 8.45 13.23
CA TRP A 218 13.12 9.30 12.52
C TRP A 218 12.19 8.43 11.67
N ALA A 219 11.04 8.96 11.29
CA ALA A 219 10.14 8.33 10.34
C ALA A 219 9.71 9.34 9.27
N SER A 220 9.78 8.95 8.00
CA SER A 220 9.31 9.78 6.88
C SER A 220 8.60 8.89 5.87
N PHE A 221 7.29 8.95 5.79
CA PHE A 221 6.50 7.96 5.06
C PHE A 221 5.37 8.57 4.26
N SER A 222 5.02 7.94 3.13
CA SER A 222 4.06 8.49 2.17
C SER A 222 2.84 7.60 1.91
N SER A 223 1.64 8.18 1.98
CA SER A 223 0.38 7.51 1.61
C SER A 223 0.08 6.22 2.41
N GLY A 224 0.44 6.18 3.69
CA GLY A 224 0.21 5.02 4.57
C GLY A 224 -1.13 5.06 5.30
N ALA A 225 -1.80 3.91 5.40
CA ALA A 225 -2.97 3.71 6.25
C ALA A 225 -2.61 3.73 7.76
N SER A 226 -3.61 3.92 8.64
CA SER A 226 -3.42 3.93 10.09
C SER A 226 -3.03 2.54 10.60
N PRO A 227 -1.88 2.36 11.25
CA PRO A 227 -1.41 1.03 11.64
C PRO A 227 -2.12 0.45 12.86
N GLY A 228 -2.69 1.29 13.72
CA GLY A 228 -3.21 0.85 15.01
C GLY A 228 -4.25 1.77 15.59
N ASN A 229 -4.63 1.46 16.83
CA ASN A 229 -5.65 2.19 17.54
C ASN A 229 -5.15 3.56 18.05
N LYS A 230 -6.06 4.34 18.61
CA LYS A 230 -5.76 5.62 19.27
C LYS A 230 -4.65 5.56 20.31
N ALA A 231 -4.59 4.50 21.11
CA ALA A 231 -3.53 4.33 22.11
C ALA A 231 -2.15 4.13 21.45
N PHE A 232 -2.10 3.43 20.31
CA PHE A 232 -0.90 3.33 19.48
C PHE A 232 -0.48 4.67 18.90
N ALA A 233 -1.41 5.42 18.32
CA ALA A 233 -1.12 6.75 17.80
C ALA A 233 -0.58 7.69 18.89
N GLN A 234 -1.18 7.67 20.09
CA GLN A 234 -0.73 8.48 21.23
C GLN A 234 0.66 8.10 21.73
N ASP A 235 0.95 6.79 21.87
CA ASP A 235 2.27 6.33 22.30
C ASP A 235 3.36 6.63 21.26
N TYR A 236 3.02 6.48 19.98
CA TYR A 236 3.89 6.90 18.87
C TYR A 236 4.18 8.40 18.94
N ASP A 237 3.14 9.24 19.00
CA ASP A 237 3.28 10.69 18.99
C ASP A 237 4.11 11.16 20.18
N MET A 238 3.95 10.56 21.37
CA MET A 238 4.76 10.87 22.56
C MET A 238 6.27 10.60 22.36
N LYS A 239 6.64 9.58 21.59
CA LYS A 239 8.04 9.13 21.44
C LYS A 239 8.71 9.72 20.19
N LEU A 240 7.95 9.89 19.12
CA LEU A 240 8.45 10.26 17.81
C LEU A 240 8.08 11.68 17.36
N ASP A 241 6.96 12.28 17.80
CA ASP A 241 6.54 13.68 17.54
C ASP A 241 7.24 14.38 16.34
N GLN A 242 8.05 15.40 16.62
CA GLN A 242 8.83 16.21 15.67
C GLN A 242 9.89 15.44 14.88
N LYS A 243 10.03 14.12 15.11
CA LYS A 243 10.87 13.20 14.34
C LYS A 243 10.09 12.44 13.26
N THR A 244 8.89 12.89 12.96
CA THR A 244 8.01 12.30 11.96
C THR A 244 7.67 13.30 10.86
N ASP A 245 7.80 12.87 9.60
CA ASP A 245 7.23 13.55 8.43
C ASP A 245 6.26 12.62 7.71
N ARG A 246 4.98 13.01 7.68
CA ARG A 246 3.93 12.25 6.99
C ARG A 246 3.55 12.95 5.68
N ILE A 247 3.84 12.32 4.54
CA ILE A 247 3.55 12.86 3.21
C ILE A 247 2.27 12.20 2.71
N TRP A 248 1.15 12.93 2.62
CA TRP A 248 -0.11 12.33 2.20
C TRP A 248 -1.05 13.33 1.55
N SER A 249 -1.82 12.84 0.58
CA SER A 249 -2.90 13.59 -0.04
C SER A 249 -4.17 13.48 0.80
N GLU A 250 -4.85 14.60 1.05
CA GLU A 250 -6.16 14.61 1.71
C GLU A 250 -7.20 13.78 0.95
N LEU A 251 -7.02 13.66 -0.36
CA LEU A 251 -7.90 12.94 -1.27
C LEU A 251 -7.46 11.50 -1.55
N ASP A 252 -6.39 11.00 -0.91
CA ASP A 252 -6.02 9.58 -0.98
C ASP A 252 -6.87 8.77 0.01
N TYR A 253 -7.80 7.97 -0.49
CA TYR A 253 -8.64 7.13 0.38
C TYR A 253 -7.82 6.12 1.21
N VAL A 254 -6.66 5.64 0.73
CA VAL A 254 -5.80 4.70 1.49
C VAL A 254 -5.21 5.40 2.71
N ALA A 255 -4.66 6.60 2.52
CA ALA A 255 -4.14 7.43 3.62
C ALA A 255 -5.24 7.95 4.57
N ASN A 256 -6.51 7.75 4.23
CA ASN A 256 -7.68 8.03 5.07
C ASN A 256 -8.27 6.76 5.72
N THR A 257 -7.72 5.57 5.43
CA THR A 257 -8.04 4.35 6.18
C THR A 257 -7.10 4.19 7.37
N TRP A 258 -7.51 3.69 8.54
CA TRP A 258 -8.77 3.02 8.88
C TRP A 258 -9.62 3.81 9.90
N GLU A 259 -9.32 5.10 10.10
CA GLU A 259 -10.08 5.97 10.99
C GLU A 259 -11.50 6.18 10.43
N LYS A 260 -12.52 5.87 11.25
CA LYS A 260 -13.92 5.80 10.81
C LYS A 260 -14.41 7.06 10.11
N ASP A 261 -14.18 8.22 10.71
CA ASP A 261 -14.67 9.49 10.19
C ASP A 261 -13.95 9.88 8.89
N MET A 262 -12.66 9.53 8.78
CA MET A 262 -11.89 9.74 7.55
C MET A 262 -12.38 8.82 6.43
N ILE A 263 -12.63 7.53 6.70
CA ILE A 263 -13.24 6.59 5.75
C ILE A 263 -14.59 7.11 5.25
N GLU A 264 -15.48 7.55 6.15
CA GLU A 264 -16.80 8.05 5.78
C GLU A 264 -16.69 9.29 4.86
N GLY A 265 -15.72 10.17 5.13
CA GLY A 265 -15.43 11.34 4.28
C GLY A 265 -15.03 10.98 2.84
N THR A 266 -14.45 9.79 2.62
CA THR A 266 -13.99 9.36 1.29
C THR A 266 -15.11 9.31 0.25
N ARG A 267 -16.37 9.11 0.66
CA ARG A 267 -17.54 9.06 -0.25
C ARG A 267 -17.61 10.26 -1.18
N THR A 268 -17.22 11.43 -0.68
CA THR A 268 -17.41 12.73 -1.32
C THR A 268 -16.11 13.41 -1.75
N PHE A 269 -14.95 12.74 -1.64
CA PHE A 269 -13.64 13.33 -1.97
C PHE A 269 -13.58 14.01 -3.33
N TYR A 270 -14.23 13.42 -4.33
CA TYR A 270 -14.13 13.88 -5.71
C TYR A 270 -15.37 14.63 -6.18
N GLU A 271 -16.23 15.08 -5.27
CA GLU A 271 -17.31 15.99 -5.64
C GLU A 271 -16.77 17.34 -6.14
N PRO A 272 -17.47 18.03 -7.07
CA PRO A 272 -18.72 17.61 -7.73
C PRO A 272 -18.51 16.68 -8.94
N TYR A 273 -17.27 16.29 -9.25
CA TYR A 273 -16.90 15.57 -10.47
C TYR A 273 -17.35 14.10 -10.46
N ILE A 274 -17.24 13.44 -9.31
CA ILE A 274 -17.74 12.09 -9.07
C ILE A 274 -18.63 12.14 -7.83
N LYS A 275 -19.94 11.98 -8.04
CA LYS A 275 -20.90 11.92 -6.94
C LYS A 275 -20.89 10.54 -6.29
N PRO A 276 -21.21 10.42 -4.99
CA PRO A 276 -21.42 9.13 -4.36
C PRO A 276 -22.44 8.29 -5.12
N THR A 277 -22.04 7.10 -5.53
CA THR A 277 -22.90 6.13 -6.23
C THR A 277 -23.12 4.89 -5.37
N ALA A 278 -24.00 3.98 -5.82
CA ALA A 278 -24.27 2.75 -5.07
C ALA A 278 -23.01 1.92 -4.85
N LEU A 279 -22.16 1.76 -5.87
CA LEU A 279 -20.93 0.98 -5.73
C LEU A 279 -19.84 1.69 -4.93
N ILE A 280 -19.73 3.03 -5.02
CA ILE A 280 -18.84 3.82 -4.14
C ILE A 280 -19.29 3.70 -2.68
N ASN A 281 -20.59 3.82 -2.41
CA ASN A 281 -21.11 3.67 -1.05
C ASN A 281 -20.89 2.27 -0.51
N ALA A 282 -21.19 1.25 -1.30
CA ALA A 282 -20.95 -0.16 -0.98
C ALA A 282 -19.48 -0.45 -0.66
N TRP A 283 -18.56 0.22 -1.35
CA TRP A 283 -17.12 0.14 -1.10
C TRP A 283 -16.74 0.76 0.24
N VAL A 284 -17.20 1.98 0.50
CA VAL A 284 -16.92 2.68 1.76
C VAL A 284 -17.56 1.96 2.95
N ASP A 285 -18.78 1.45 2.81
CA ASP A 285 -19.46 0.64 3.82
C ASP A 285 -18.63 -0.58 4.20
N TRP A 286 -18.06 -1.27 3.20
CA TRP A 286 -17.20 -2.41 3.46
C TRP A 286 -15.90 -2.02 4.21
N LEU A 287 -15.26 -0.91 3.84
CA LEU A 287 -14.10 -0.38 4.58
C LEU A 287 -14.43 -0.07 6.04
N LEU A 288 -15.60 0.55 6.28
CA LEU A 288 -16.10 0.85 7.63
C LEU A 288 -16.34 -0.43 8.42
N ASP A 289 -16.95 -1.44 7.82
CA ASP A 289 -17.19 -2.72 8.47
C ASP A 289 -15.87 -3.41 8.86
N GLN A 290 -14.84 -3.34 8.00
CA GLN A 290 -13.51 -3.86 8.35
C GLN A 290 -12.89 -3.10 9.53
N SER A 291 -12.98 -1.77 9.55
CA SER A 291 -12.49 -0.95 10.67
C SER A 291 -13.25 -1.24 11.98
N ILE A 292 -14.58 -1.30 11.92
CA ILE A 292 -15.45 -1.51 13.09
C ILE A 292 -15.31 -2.92 13.67
N SER A 293 -15.16 -3.94 12.81
CA SER A 293 -15.06 -5.34 13.23
C SER A 293 -13.87 -5.61 14.15
N SER A 294 -12.84 -4.76 14.09
CA SER A 294 -11.66 -4.80 14.96
C SER A 294 -11.95 -4.57 16.45
N GLY A 295 -13.08 -3.93 16.77
CA GLY A 295 -13.42 -3.51 18.13
C GLY A 295 -12.58 -2.35 18.68
N VAL A 296 -11.71 -1.73 17.86
CA VAL A 296 -10.88 -0.58 18.27
C VAL A 296 -11.17 0.70 17.47
N GLU A 297 -10.85 1.85 18.07
CA GLU A 297 -10.82 3.15 17.37
C GLU A 297 -9.46 3.31 16.69
N TYR A 298 -9.38 3.04 15.38
CA TYR A 298 -8.20 3.32 14.57
C TYR A 298 -7.89 4.82 14.52
N LYS A 299 -6.61 5.16 14.58
CA LYS A 299 -6.12 6.55 14.50
C LYS A 299 -4.79 6.60 13.78
N HIS A 300 -4.60 7.59 12.90
CA HIS A 300 -3.29 7.84 12.34
C HIS A 300 -2.31 8.37 13.38
N VAL A 301 -1.07 7.88 13.29
CA VAL A 301 0.08 8.54 13.90
C VAL A 301 0.29 9.92 13.28
N TRP A 302 0.80 10.85 14.08
CA TRP A 302 1.16 12.21 13.67
C TRP A 302 0.03 12.93 12.93
N SER A 303 -1.19 12.81 13.46
CA SER A 303 -2.41 13.36 12.84
C SER A 303 -2.49 14.89 12.83
N GLN A 304 -1.53 15.59 13.45
CA GLN A 304 -1.45 17.05 13.45
C GLN A 304 -0.86 17.61 12.14
N GLN A 305 -0.15 16.80 11.36
CA GLN A 305 0.40 17.24 10.08
C GLN A 305 -0.67 17.26 9.00
N GLU A 306 -0.91 18.45 8.44
CA GLU A 306 -1.83 18.66 7.33
C GLU A 306 -1.39 17.86 6.09
N GLY A 307 -2.36 17.26 5.41
CA GLY A 307 -2.16 16.66 4.11
C GLY A 307 -2.05 17.73 3.03
N PHE A 308 -1.49 17.38 1.88
CA PHE A 308 -1.56 18.25 0.71
C PHE A 308 -2.81 17.94 -0.11
N ASN A 309 -3.24 18.88 -0.95
CA ASN A 309 -4.44 18.73 -1.75
C ASN A 309 -4.22 19.32 -3.16
N LEU A 310 -4.07 18.46 -4.16
CA LEU A 310 -3.93 18.86 -5.57
C LEU A 310 -5.27 18.91 -6.31
N GLY A 311 -6.39 18.61 -5.62
CA GLY A 311 -7.72 18.57 -6.22
C GLY A 311 -7.92 17.41 -7.21
N TYR A 312 -9.08 17.40 -7.86
CA TYR A 312 -9.45 16.37 -8.84
C TYR A 312 -8.55 16.42 -10.08
N ASN A 313 -8.03 15.26 -10.51
CA ASN A 313 -7.24 15.17 -11.73
C ASN A 313 -8.07 14.55 -12.89
N PRO A 314 -8.41 15.30 -13.95
CA PRO A 314 -9.18 14.76 -15.08
C PRO A 314 -8.46 13.62 -15.83
N ASP A 315 -7.14 13.55 -15.74
CA ASP A 315 -6.30 12.55 -16.38
C ASP A 315 -6.00 11.34 -15.49
N ALA A 316 -6.49 11.30 -14.23
CA ALA A 316 -6.18 10.21 -13.28
C ALA A 316 -6.47 8.80 -13.84
N LEU A 317 -7.54 8.63 -14.62
CA LEU A 317 -7.83 7.34 -15.27
C LEU A 317 -6.80 7.02 -16.36
N SER A 318 -6.36 8.00 -17.13
CA SER A 318 -5.30 7.82 -18.12
C SER A 318 -3.96 7.53 -17.45
N SER A 319 -3.61 8.24 -16.37
CA SER A 319 -2.40 7.98 -15.57
C SER A 319 -2.42 6.61 -14.93
N PHE A 320 -3.55 6.21 -14.34
CA PHE A 320 -3.75 4.87 -13.80
C PHE A 320 -3.54 3.78 -14.87
N ILE A 321 -4.10 3.99 -16.06
CA ILE A 321 -3.91 3.07 -17.18
C ILE A 321 -2.47 3.03 -17.65
N GLN A 322 -1.81 4.18 -17.76
CA GLN A 322 -0.41 4.24 -18.18
C GLN A 322 0.50 3.58 -17.15
N PHE A 323 0.26 3.82 -15.87
CA PHE A 323 0.95 3.16 -14.75
C PHE A 323 0.81 1.64 -14.86
N ILE A 324 -0.41 1.13 -15.00
CA ILE A 324 -0.61 -0.31 -15.17
C ILE A 324 0.00 -0.78 -16.51
N PHE A 325 -0.03 -0.01 -17.58
CA PHE A 325 0.59 -0.41 -18.84
C PHE A 325 2.11 -0.56 -18.73
N ASP A 326 2.78 0.47 -18.20
CA ASP A 326 4.23 0.50 -18.02
C ASP A 326 4.70 -0.63 -17.10
N PHE A 327 3.86 -1.01 -16.14
CA PHE A 327 4.16 -2.12 -15.26
C PHE A 327 3.85 -3.47 -15.92
N PHE A 328 2.68 -3.67 -16.53
CA PHE A 328 2.12 -4.99 -16.87
C PHE A 328 2.26 -5.42 -18.35
N GLY A 329 2.55 -4.50 -19.27
CA GLY A 329 2.78 -4.82 -20.70
C GLY A 329 1.60 -5.43 -21.48
N LEU A 330 0.39 -5.48 -20.92
CA LEU A 330 -0.86 -5.91 -21.59
C LEU A 330 -1.67 -4.73 -22.18
N SER A 331 -2.82 -4.98 -22.83
CA SER A 331 -3.72 -3.91 -23.28
C SER A 331 -4.40 -3.18 -22.10
N PRO A 332 -4.63 -1.85 -22.17
CA PRO A 332 -5.28 -1.07 -21.12
C PRO A 332 -6.56 -1.67 -20.52
N GLU A 333 -7.48 -2.10 -21.38
CA GLU A 333 -8.81 -2.53 -20.97
C GLU A 333 -8.78 -3.87 -20.23
N GLU A 334 -7.90 -4.79 -20.65
CA GLU A 334 -7.72 -6.09 -20.01
C GLU A 334 -7.12 -5.95 -18.61
N GLN A 335 -6.24 -4.98 -18.42
CA GLN A 335 -5.60 -4.78 -17.11
C GLN A 335 -6.51 -4.08 -16.12
N ILE A 336 -7.28 -3.06 -16.54
CA ILE A 336 -8.31 -2.43 -15.68
C ILE A 336 -9.28 -3.50 -15.21
N ALA A 337 -9.77 -4.33 -16.16
CA ALA A 337 -10.67 -5.43 -15.85
C ALA A 337 -10.02 -6.40 -14.84
N SER A 338 -8.78 -6.81 -15.06
CA SER A 338 -8.10 -7.74 -14.15
C SER A 338 -7.81 -7.17 -12.77
N SER A 339 -7.49 -5.87 -12.68
CA SER A 339 -7.10 -5.21 -11.43
C SER A 339 -8.32 -4.86 -10.57
N LEU A 340 -9.44 -4.47 -11.19
CA LEU A 340 -10.62 -4.01 -10.48
C LEU A 340 -11.65 -5.12 -10.23
N SER A 341 -11.69 -6.19 -11.02
CA SER A 341 -12.73 -7.21 -10.91
C SER A 341 -12.77 -7.90 -9.55
N GLY A 342 -11.62 -8.12 -8.90
CA GLY A 342 -11.56 -8.71 -7.55
C GLY A 342 -12.13 -7.79 -6.47
N VAL A 343 -11.84 -6.49 -6.57
CA VAL A 343 -12.33 -5.44 -5.66
C VAL A 343 -13.85 -5.30 -5.79
N VAL A 344 -14.34 -5.22 -7.02
CA VAL A 344 -15.77 -5.13 -7.32
C VAL A 344 -16.49 -6.40 -6.87
N ALA A 345 -15.91 -7.58 -7.10
CA ALA A 345 -16.46 -8.85 -6.64
C ALA A 345 -16.67 -8.86 -5.12
N LYS A 346 -15.64 -8.52 -4.33
CA LYS A 346 -15.74 -8.47 -2.86
C LYS A 346 -16.79 -7.49 -2.37
N THR A 347 -16.79 -6.30 -2.95
CA THR A 347 -17.77 -5.24 -2.63
C THR A 347 -19.19 -5.72 -2.86
N ILE A 348 -19.44 -6.36 -4.01
CA ILE A 348 -20.75 -6.94 -4.34
C ILE A 348 -21.12 -8.05 -3.37
N LEU A 349 -20.23 -9.02 -3.15
CA LEU A 349 -20.50 -10.16 -2.26
C LEU A 349 -20.83 -9.70 -0.84
N HIS A 350 -20.07 -8.72 -0.32
CA HIS A 350 -20.30 -8.12 1.00
C HIS A 350 -21.68 -7.46 1.07
N ASN A 351 -22.02 -6.65 0.08
CA ASN A 351 -23.31 -5.96 0.03
C ASN A 351 -24.51 -6.90 -0.22
N LEU A 352 -24.24 -8.11 -0.72
CA LEU A 352 -25.22 -9.18 -0.81
C LEU A 352 -25.36 -9.98 0.49
N GLY A 353 -24.62 -9.62 1.55
CA GLY A 353 -24.63 -10.31 2.84
C GLY A 353 -23.91 -11.66 2.82
N ILE A 354 -23.03 -11.88 1.84
CA ILE A 354 -22.20 -13.09 1.78
C ILE A 354 -20.94 -12.81 2.60
N GLU A 355 -20.99 -13.23 3.87
CA GLU A 355 -19.86 -13.23 4.79
C GLU A 355 -18.90 -14.41 4.51
N ASN A 356 -17.65 -14.32 4.98
CA ASN A 356 -16.63 -15.38 4.86
C ASN A 356 -16.42 -15.89 3.42
N GLN A 357 -16.30 -14.94 2.49
CA GLN A 357 -16.16 -15.20 1.07
C GLN A 357 -14.90 -16.05 0.79
N SER A 358 -15.09 -17.26 0.26
CA SER A 358 -13.95 -18.06 -0.17
C SER A 358 -13.21 -17.38 -1.33
N ARG A 359 -11.88 -17.51 -1.38
CA ARG A 359 -11.07 -17.01 -2.50
C ARG A 359 -11.60 -17.52 -3.85
N ASN A 360 -12.03 -18.79 -3.90
CA ASN A 360 -12.64 -19.37 -5.10
C ASN A 360 -13.89 -18.62 -5.54
N LEU A 361 -14.79 -18.25 -4.62
CA LEU A 361 -16.00 -17.47 -4.95
C LEU A 361 -15.64 -16.07 -5.46
N ILE A 362 -14.68 -15.40 -4.81
CA ILE A 362 -14.19 -14.08 -5.25
C ILE A 362 -13.57 -14.17 -6.65
N ASP A 363 -12.68 -15.12 -6.88
CA ASP A 363 -12.02 -15.33 -8.17
C ASP A 363 -13.04 -15.69 -9.24
N SER A 364 -13.98 -16.57 -8.91
CA SER A 364 -15.08 -16.98 -9.77
C SER A 364 -15.93 -15.76 -10.20
N LEU A 365 -16.39 -14.93 -9.25
CA LEU A 365 -17.15 -13.72 -9.56
C LEU A 365 -16.31 -12.67 -10.31
N SER A 366 -15.06 -12.50 -9.91
CA SER A 366 -14.09 -11.62 -10.57
C SER A 366 -13.96 -11.97 -12.05
N GLN A 367 -13.83 -13.24 -12.42
CA GLN A 367 -13.79 -13.68 -13.83
C GLN A 367 -15.09 -13.36 -14.58
N SER A 368 -16.25 -13.41 -13.91
CA SER A 368 -17.53 -13.02 -14.51
C SER A 368 -17.67 -11.50 -14.70
N LEU A 369 -16.98 -10.69 -13.89
CA LEU A 369 -17.01 -9.22 -13.98
C LEU A 369 -16.03 -8.66 -15.01
N LYS A 370 -14.92 -9.36 -15.31
CA LYS A 370 -13.90 -8.87 -16.25
C LYS A 370 -14.47 -8.44 -17.62
N PRO A 371 -15.33 -9.23 -18.29
CA PRO A 371 -15.84 -8.83 -19.61
C PRO A 371 -16.77 -7.61 -19.52
N LEU A 372 -17.55 -7.48 -18.45
CA LEU A 372 -18.39 -6.30 -18.21
C LEU A 372 -17.53 -5.03 -18.03
N ILE A 373 -16.49 -5.10 -17.21
CA ILE A 373 -15.57 -3.97 -16.99
C ILE A 373 -14.91 -3.58 -18.31
N LYS A 374 -14.45 -4.57 -19.08
CA LYS A 374 -13.85 -4.34 -20.41
C LYS A 374 -14.85 -3.66 -21.36
N GLU A 375 -16.05 -4.19 -21.52
CA GLU A 375 -17.07 -3.64 -22.42
C GLU A 375 -17.48 -2.21 -22.05
N LEU A 376 -17.69 -1.93 -20.76
CA LEU A 376 -18.00 -0.58 -20.27
C LEU A 376 -16.82 0.38 -20.50
N SER A 377 -15.59 -0.09 -20.29
CA SER A 377 -14.37 0.70 -20.48
C SER A 377 -14.17 1.05 -21.96
N GLU A 378 -14.33 0.07 -22.87
CA GLU A 378 -14.25 0.27 -24.31
C GLU A 378 -15.30 1.27 -24.82
N LYS A 379 -16.57 1.07 -24.44
CA LYS A 379 -17.68 1.93 -24.89
C LYS A 379 -17.59 3.36 -24.35
N SER A 380 -17.15 3.51 -23.12
CA SER A 380 -16.92 4.85 -22.53
C SER A 380 -15.62 5.50 -23.00
N GLN A 381 -14.83 4.84 -23.86
CA GLN A 381 -13.49 5.26 -24.25
C GLN A 381 -12.63 5.59 -23.03
N LEU A 382 -12.59 4.66 -22.07
CA LEU A 382 -11.89 4.81 -20.79
C LEU A 382 -12.39 6.06 -20.06
N GLY A 383 -13.72 6.15 -19.90
CA GLY A 383 -14.37 7.24 -19.16
C GLY A 383 -14.44 8.61 -19.85
N LYS A 384 -13.85 8.77 -21.05
CA LYS A 384 -13.86 10.02 -21.83
C LYS A 384 -15.24 10.38 -22.37
N ILE A 385 -16.09 9.38 -22.61
CA ILE A 385 -17.46 9.56 -23.08
C ILE A 385 -18.43 9.09 -21.99
N ALA A 386 -19.37 9.97 -21.64
CA ALA A 386 -20.49 9.60 -20.77
C ALA A 386 -21.46 8.68 -21.52
N LEU A 387 -21.73 7.50 -20.96
CA LEU A 387 -22.72 6.59 -21.50
C LEU A 387 -24.12 6.96 -20.99
N PRO A 388 -25.15 7.01 -21.85
CA PRO A 388 -26.53 7.19 -21.41
C PRO A 388 -26.96 6.08 -20.45
N THR A 389 -27.75 6.41 -19.42
CA THR A 389 -28.24 5.43 -18.42
C THR A 389 -28.94 4.22 -19.05
N GLY A 390 -29.68 4.43 -20.14
CA GLY A 390 -30.34 3.35 -20.88
C GLY A 390 -29.34 2.38 -21.54
N GLU A 391 -28.21 2.89 -22.03
CA GLU A 391 -27.15 2.06 -22.62
C GLU A 391 -26.42 1.25 -21.54
N ILE A 392 -26.05 1.88 -20.42
CA ILE A 392 -25.42 1.19 -19.28
C ILE A 392 -26.30 0.04 -18.81
N LYS A 393 -27.61 0.29 -18.66
CA LYS A 393 -28.57 -0.74 -18.25
C LYS A 393 -28.59 -1.93 -19.22
N ASN A 394 -28.59 -1.66 -20.52
CA ASN A 394 -28.60 -2.72 -21.54
C ASN A 394 -27.32 -3.55 -21.52
N ILE A 395 -26.16 -2.92 -21.27
CA ILE A 395 -24.87 -3.60 -21.14
C ILE A 395 -24.85 -4.47 -19.88
N VAL A 396 -25.34 -3.96 -18.74
CA VAL A 396 -25.24 -4.62 -17.43
C VAL A 396 -26.21 -5.80 -17.28
N GLU A 397 -27.39 -5.76 -17.90
CA GLU A 397 -28.45 -6.76 -17.67
C GLU A 397 -28.03 -8.22 -17.92
N PRO A 398 -27.34 -8.58 -19.02
CA PRO A 398 -26.88 -9.95 -19.23
C PRO A 398 -25.93 -10.45 -18.14
N TYR A 399 -25.06 -9.58 -17.63
CA TYR A 399 -24.12 -9.92 -16.55
C TYR A 399 -24.80 -10.05 -15.19
N VAL A 400 -25.85 -9.25 -14.92
CA VAL A 400 -26.69 -9.43 -13.73
C VAL A 400 -27.28 -10.83 -13.70
N GLU A 401 -27.86 -11.31 -14.81
CA GLU A 401 -28.43 -12.66 -14.89
C GLU A 401 -27.36 -13.73 -14.68
N GLN A 402 -26.22 -13.59 -15.38
CA GLN A 402 -25.10 -14.53 -15.28
C GLN A 402 -24.56 -14.63 -13.85
N ILE A 403 -24.34 -13.51 -13.18
CA ILE A 403 -23.84 -13.47 -11.80
C ILE A 403 -24.85 -14.08 -10.84
N ILE A 404 -26.15 -13.79 -11.02
CA ILE A 404 -27.19 -14.33 -10.16
C ILE A 404 -27.30 -15.85 -10.29
N GLU A 405 -27.31 -16.38 -11.52
CA GLU A 405 -27.29 -17.82 -11.78
C GLU A 405 -26.08 -18.50 -11.13
N LYS A 406 -24.92 -17.84 -11.22
CA LYS A 406 -23.69 -18.32 -10.61
C LYS A 406 -23.75 -18.36 -9.08
N LEU A 407 -24.24 -17.31 -8.44
CA LEU A 407 -24.41 -17.26 -6.98
C LEU A 407 -25.45 -18.28 -6.47
N GLN A 408 -26.45 -18.63 -7.29
CA GLN A 408 -27.43 -19.69 -6.99
C GLN A 408 -26.80 -21.08 -7.00
N THR A 409 -26.01 -21.38 -8.03
CA THR A 409 -25.40 -22.70 -8.20
C THR A 409 -24.37 -22.97 -7.10
N GLU A 410 -23.67 -21.94 -6.65
CA GLU A 410 -22.73 -22.01 -5.52
C GLU A 410 -23.44 -21.97 -4.14
N LYS A 411 -24.78 -22.12 -4.09
CA LYS A 411 -25.65 -22.12 -2.88
C LYS A 411 -25.42 -20.95 -1.91
N SER A 412 -24.86 -19.84 -2.39
CA SER A 412 -24.39 -18.74 -1.54
C SER A 412 -25.49 -17.74 -1.18
N ILE A 413 -26.66 -17.79 -1.83
CA ILE A 413 -27.82 -16.93 -1.50
C ILE A 413 -29.12 -17.74 -1.65
N SER A 414 -29.87 -17.91 -0.57
CA SER A 414 -31.16 -18.65 -0.57
C SER A 414 -32.37 -17.82 -1.03
N ASN A 415 -32.25 -16.48 -1.12
CA ASN A 415 -33.32 -15.59 -1.56
C ASN A 415 -32.80 -14.41 -2.42
N ILE A 416 -33.12 -14.41 -3.72
CA ILE A 416 -32.40 -13.62 -4.73
C ILE A 416 -33.21 -12.51 -5.39
N LYS A 417 -34.54 -12.51 -5.22
CA LYS A 417 -35.41 -11.56 -5.93
C LYS A 417 -35.13 -10.09 -5.54
N GLY A 418 -34.67 -9.85 -4.31
CA GLY A 418 -34.14 -8.55 -3.86
C GLY A 418 -32.70 -8.28 -4.32
N SER A 419 -31.85 -9.30 -4.30
CA SER A 419 -30.45 -9.25 -4.71
C SER A 419 -30.26 -8.86 -6.17
N LYS A 420 -31.17 -9.26 -7.07
CA LYS A 420 -31.07 -8.92 -8.50
C LYS A 420 -31.19 -7.41 -8.77
N ASN A 421 -32.16 -6.75 -8.16
CA ASN A 421 -32.34 -5.30 -8.34
C ASN A 421 -31.18 -4.52 -7.71
N HIS A 422 -30.71 -4.98 -6.55
CA HIS A 422 -29.55 -4.38 -5.88
C HIS A 422 -28.27 -4.57 -6.69
N LEU A 423 -27.99 -5.78 -7.19
CA LEU A 423 -26.85 -6.07 -8.05
C LEU A 423 -26.87 -5.21 -9.33
N ARG A 424 -28.04 -5.07 -9.96
CA ARG A 424 -28.20 -4.18 -11.11
C ARG A 424 -27.83 -2.74 -10.75
N LEU A 425 -28.27 -2.25 -9.60
CA LEU A 425 -27.95 -0.90 -9.13
C LEU A 425 -26.43 -0.73 -8.93
N LEU A 426 -25.77 -1.67 -8.25
CA LEU A 426 -24.31 -1.67 -8.06
C LEU A 426 -23.58 -1.63 -9.41
N LEU A 427 -23.87 -2.59 -10.30
CA LEU A 427 -23.20 -2.72 -11.60
C LEU A 427 -23.49 -1.55 -12.55
N SER A 428 -24.65 -0.90 -12.43
CA SER A 428 -24.97 0.31 -13.22
C SER A 428 -24.10 1.51 -12.85
N THR A 429 -23.42 1.48 -11.71
CA THR A 429 -22.54 2.56 -11.23
C THR A 429 -21.05 2.20 -11.33
N LEU A 430 -20.72 1.13 -12.06
CA LEU A 430 -19.37 0.61 -12.17
C LEU A 430 -18.39 1.60 -12.82
N LEU A 431 -18.81 2.34 -13.85
CA LEU A 431 -17.94 3.34 -14.49
C LEU A 431 -17.56 4.49 -13.55
N ASP A 432 -18.49 4.98 -12.74
CA ASP A 432 -18.21 6.02 -11.74
C ASP A 432 -17.28 5.48 -10.64
N PHE A 433 -17.45 4.21 -10.25
CA PHE A 433 -16.54 3.54 -9.32
C PHE A 433 -15.13 3.37 -9.89
N ILE A 434 -14.98 3.02 -11.17
CA ILE A 434 -13.67 2.95 -11.84
C ILE A 434 -12.99 4.31 -11.79
N LYS A 435 -13.71 5.39 -12.13
CA LYS A 435 -13.19 6.77 -12.03
C LYS A 435 -12.79 7.12 -10.60
N TYR A 436 -13.61 6.76 -9.62
CA TYR A 436 -13.35 6.99 -8.19
C TYR A 436 -12.06 6.32 -7.74
N ILE A 437 -11.89 5.03 -8.07
CA ILE A 437 -10.68 4.28 -7.72
C ILE A 437 -9.45 4.86 -8.43
N SER A 438 -9.56 5.25 -9.71
CA SER A 438 -8.45 5.88 -10.43
C SER A 438 -8.02 7.22 -9.83
N GLN A 439 -8.95 8.06 -9.36
CA GLN A 439 -8.59 9.25 -8.58
C GLN A 439 -7.83 8.87 -7.31
N GLY A 440 -8.30 7.84 -6.61
CA GLY A 440 -7.63 7.30 -5.45
C GLY A 440 -6.19 6.89 -5.74
N PHE A 441 -5.95 6.20 -6.87
CA PHE A 441 -4.60 5.82 -7.30
C PHE A 441 -3.72 7.03 -7.63
N TYR A 442 -4.24 8.01 -8.36
CA TYR A 442 -3.52 9.25 -8.63
C TYR A 442 -3.11 9.94 -7.32
N HIS A 443 -4.04 10.08 -6.37
CA HIS A 443 -3.73 10.67 -5.07
C HIS A 443 -2.79 9.84 -4.21
N HIS A 444 -2.85 8.51 -4.36
CA HIS A 444 -1.96 7.62 -3.66
C HIS A 444 -0.52 7.78 -4.13
N TRP A 445 -0.28 7.80 -5.44
CA TRP A 445 1.06 7.75 -6.03
C TRP A 445 1.49 9.06 -6.71
N ASP A 446 0.89 9.40 -7.86
CA ASP A 446 1.32 10.50 -8.73
C ASP A 446 1.31 11.85 -8.01
N SER A 447 0.29 12.09 -7.18
CA SER A 447 0.17 13.35 -6.47
C SER A 447 1.29 13.59 -5.46
N CYS A 448 1.90 12.53 -4.90
CA CYS A 448 3.10 12.66 -4.06
C CYS A 448 4.32 13.06 -4.90
N VAL A 449 4.46 12.48 -6.09
CA VAL A 449 5.55 12.79 -7.03
C VAL A 449 5.45 14.24 -7.51
N GLU A 450 4.23 14.70 -7.85
CA GLU A 450 3.94 16.07 -8.26
C GLU A 450 4.14 17.06 -7.12
N TYR A 451 3.57 16.79 -5.94
CA TYR A 451 3.68 17.67 -4.78
C TYR A 451 5.13 17.88 -4.33
N LEU A 452 5.95 16.83 -4.41
CA LEU A 452 7.36 16.91 -4.06
C LEU A 452 8.25 17.35 -5.22
N GLU A 453 7.71 17.52 -6.42
CA GLU A 453 8.45 17.90 -7.63
C GLU A 453 9.64 16.95 -7.92
N VAL A 454 9.43 15.63 -7.78
CA VAL A 454 10.49 14.61 -7.93
C VAL A 454 10.35 13.74 -9.19
N SER A 455 9.55 14.14 -10.17
CA SER A 455 9.27 13.36 -11.38
C SER A 455 10.54 12.97 -12.14
N GLU A 456 11.54 13.86 -12.22
CA GLU A 456 12.83 13.60 -12.89
C GLU A 456 13.54 12.35 -12.31
N PHE A 457 13.51 12.17 -10.98
CA PHE A 457 14.11 11.01 -10.32
C PHE A 457 13.33 9.72 -10.64
N ILE A 458 11.99 9.81 -10.63
CA ILE A 458 11.10 8.68 -10.86
C ILE A 458 11.22 8.18 -12.30
N ASP A 459 11.14 9.07 -13.28
CA ASP A 459 11.26 8.75 -14.71
C ASP A 459 12.61 8.10 -15.00
N ARG A 460 13.69 8.68 -14.47
CA ARG A 460 15.05 8.15 -14.62
C ARG A 460 15.21 6.77 -13.95
N THR A 461 14.58 6.56 -12.80
CA THR A 461 14.58 5.26 -12.12
C THR A 461 13.94 4.18 -13.00
N TYR A 462 12.81 4.50 -13.65
CA TYR A 462 12.17 3.59 -14.59
C TYR A 462 13.06 3.27 -15.81
N GLU A 463 13.76 4.26 -16.37
CA GLU A 463 14.71 4.03 -17.47
C GLU A 463 15.83 3.06 -17.07
N ILE A 464 16.44 3.29 -15.90
CA ILE A 464 17.51 2.45 -15.35
C ILE A 464 17.00 1.01 -15.17
N ILE A 465 15.80 0.85 -14.61
CA ILE A 465 15.20 -0.47 -14.37
C ILE A 465 14.88 -1.20 -15.67
N LYS A 466 14.33 -0.51 -16.67
CA LYS A 466 14.10 -1.06 -18.01
C LYS A 466 15.41 -1.52 -18.67
N SER A 467 16.52 -0.80 -18.45
CA SER A 467 17.84 -1.16 -18.99
C SER A 467 18.58 -2.28 -18.24
N THR A 468 18.17 -2.59 -17.01
CA THR A 468 18.81 -3.59 -16.13
C THR A 468 18.04 -4.90 -16.02
N SER A 469 16.86 -4.97 -16.64
CA SER A 469 15.97 -6.14 -16.69
C SER A 469 16.47 -7.23 -17.63
#